data_AF-A0AAJ1ZEN7-F1
#
_entry.id   AF-A0AAJ1ZEN7-F1
#
_cell.length_a   1.000
_cell.length_b   1.000
_cell.length_c   1.000
_cell.angle_alpha   90.00
_cell.angle_beta   90.00
_cell.angle_gamma   90.00
#
_symmetry.space_group_name_H-M   'P 1'
#
loop_
_entity.id
_entity.type
_entity.pdbx_description
1 polymer ?
#
loop_
_entity_poly.entity_id
_entity_poly.type
_entity_poly.pdbx_seq_one_letter_code
_entity_poly.pdbx_strand_id
1 'polypeptide(L)'
;MHDGAALRLLEDAMRATALRAQDGATPNLQRHAHELTQSASRLTSVTKRMWAAADASVTLANASLYLEAFGHVVMAWVWLEQAIAARQALPGAVAAERMDDEAFYRGKLAAAGYFFRWELPRVSAQLDFLASLDRTLLDMQDAWF
;
A
#
# COMPACT_ATOMS: atom_id res chain seq x y z
N MET A 1 11.08 6.87 20.16
CA MET A 1 10.92 6.56 18.72
C MET A 1 11.92 7.36 17.93
N HIS A 2 12.66 6.76 16.99
CA HIS A 2 13.75 7.40 16.23
C HIS A 2 13.26 8.39 15.15
N ASP A 3 12.48 9.41 15.52
CA ASP A 3 12.00 10.48 14.61
C ASP A 3 11.40 9.95 13.28
N GLY A 4 10.63 8.86 13.33
CA GLY A 4 10.04 8.26 12.13
C GLY A 4 11.04 7.65 11.12
N ALA A 5 12.30 7.38 11.51
CA ALA A 5 13.32 6.81 10.63
C ALA A 5 12.88 5.50 9.94
N ALA A 6 12.14 4.63 10.64
CA ALA A 6 11.60 3.40 10.06
C ALA A 6 10.58 3.66 8.94
N LEU A 7 9.71 4.67 9.11
CA LEU A 7 8.74 5.06 8.08
C LEU A 7 9.44 5.61 6.84
N ARG A 8 10.50 6.42 7.03
CA ARG A 8 11.32 6.94 5.92
C ARG A 8 11.98 5.78 5.15
N LEU A 9 12.60 4.84 5.86
CA LEU A 9 13.22 3.67 5.24
C LEU A 9 12.21 2.82 4.45
N LEU A 10 11.01 2.64 4.98
CA LEU A 10 9.93 1.93 4.30
C LEU A 10 9.50 2.65 3.02
N GLU A 11 9.29 3.96 3.08
CA GLU A 11 8.93 4.77 1.90
C GLU A 11 10.02 4.71 0.83
N ASP A 12 11.29 4.78 1.22
CA ASP A 12 12.43 4.67 0.30
C ASP A 12 12.50 3.28 -0.35
N ALA A 13 12.25 2.21 0.41
CA ALA A 13 12.18 0.86 -0.13
C ALA A 13 11.03 0.70 -1.14
N MET A 14 9.84 1.20 -0.82
CA MET A 14 8.69 1.21 -1.74
C MET A 14 9.00 2.00 -3.02
N ARG A 15 9.66 3.15 -2.90
CA ARG A 15 10.08 3.98 -4.03
C ARG A 15 11.09 3.25 -4.92
N ALA A 16 12.09 2.58 -4.32
CA ALA A 16 13.07 1.79 -5.06
C ALA A 16 12.39 0.66 -5.85
N THR A 17 11.40 -0.01 -5.27
CA THR A 17 10.60 -1.04 -5.96
C THR A 17 9.75 -0.44 -7.09
N ALA A 18 9.12 0.72 -6.86
CA ALA A 18 8.35 1.42 -7.89
C ALA A 18 9.24 1.80 -9.08
N LEU A 19 10.47 2.27 -8.85
CA LEU A 19 11.44 2.56 -9.92
C LEU A 19 11.81 1.30 -10.73
N ARG A 20 12.06 0.17 -10.07
CA ARG A 20 12.31 -1.11 -10.77
C ARG A 20 11.12 -1.55 -11.64
N ALA A 21 9.90 -1.26 -11.22
CA ALA A 21 8.69 -1.49 -12.02
C ALA A 21 8.49 -0.48 -13.16
N GLN A 22 9.23 0.63 -13.22
CA GLN A 22 9.14 1.58 -14.33
C GLN A 22 10.12 1.24 -15.47
N ASP A 23 11.35 0.85 -15.15
CA ASP A 23 12.47 0.76 -16.10
C ASP A 23 12.47 -0.47 -17.05
N GLY A 24 11.52 -1.41 -16.90
CA GLY A 24 11.51 -2.63 -17.72
C GLY A 24 10.17 -3.35 -17.84
N ALA A 25 9.07 -2.64 -17.58
CA ALA A 25 7.80 -3.29 -17.29
C ALA A 25 6.66 -2.96 -18.26
N THR A 26 5.57 -3.75 -18.16
CA THR A 26 4.35 -3.52 -18.92
C THR A 26 3.61 -2.27 -18.43
N PRO A 27 2.70 -1.69 -19.22
CA PRO A 27 1.89 -0.54 -18.80
C PRO A 27 1.16 -0.74 -17.47
N ASN A 28 0.75 -1.98 -17.16
CA ASN A 28 0.12 -2.30 -15.88
C ASN A 28 1.08 -2.17 -14.69
N LEU A 29 2.32 -2.66 -14.81
CA LEU A 29 3.31 -2.54 -13.74
C LEU A 29 3.74 -1.08 -13.53
N GLN A 30 3.84 -0.29 -14.61
CA GLN A 30 4.08 1.15 -14.52
C GLN A 30 2.94 1.87 -13.78
N ARG A 31 1.68 1.51 -14.08
CA ARG A 31 0.52 2.02 -13.35
C ARG A 31 0.57 1.65 -11.87
N HIS A 32 0.82 0.38 -11.54
CA HIS A 32 0.92 -0.08 -10.16
C HIS A 32 2.05 0.61 -9.39
N ALA A 33 3.19 0.87 -10.04
CA ALA A 33 4.28 1.65 -9.45
C ALA A 33 3.84 3.09 -9.10
N HIS A 34 3.08 3.74 -9.99
CA HIS A 34 2.54 5.08 -9.75
C HIS A 34 1.52 5.07 -8.59
N GLU A 35 0.57 4.14 -8.61
CA GLU A 35 -0.45 3.97 -7.58
C GLU A 35 0.19 3.73 -6.20
N LEU A 36 1.18 2.83 -6.11
CA LEU A 36 1.92 2.57 -4.87
C LEU A 36 2.62 3.84 -4.37
N THR A 37 3.31 4.56 -5.26
CA THR A 37 4.05 5.78 -4.89
C THR A 37 3.10 6.85 -4.34
N GLN A 38 1.93 7.00 -4.96
CA GLN A 38 0.91 7.95 -4.52
C GLN A 38 0.35 7.57 -3.14
N SER A 39 -0.05 6.31 -2.95
CA SER A 39 -0.58 5.83 -1.68
C SER A 39 0.44 5.89 -0.55
N ALA A 40 1.70 5.51 -0.80
CA ALA A 40 2.78 5.60 0.18
C ALA A 40 3.06 7.05 0.60
N SER A 41 3.14 7.97 -0.37
CA SER A 41 3.36 9.39 -0.09
C SER A 41 2.20 9.99 0.72
N ARG A 42 0.95 9.62 0.39
CA ARG A 42 -0.24 10.05 1.13
C ARG A 42 -0.23 9.51 2.56
N LEU A 43 0.08 8.23 2.75
CA LEU A 43 0.19 7.59 4.06
C LEU A 43 1.23 8.29 4.93
N THR A 44 2.43 8.58 4.41
CA THR A 44 3.47 9.32 5.14
C THR A 44 2.97 10.72 5.55
N SER A 45 2.32 11.44 4.63
CA SER A 45 1.79 12.79 4.90
C SER A 45 0.74 12.78 6.01
N VAL A 46 -0.22 11.85 5.95
CA VAL A 46 -1.26 11.70 6.98
C VAL A 46 -0.66 11.28 8.31
N THR A 47 0.29 10.35 8.32
CA THR A 47 0.99 9.94 9.55
C THR A 47 1.66 11.13 10.24
N LYS A 48 2.36 11.98 9.48
CA LYS A 48 2.99 13.20 10.00
C LYS A 48 1.96 14.18 10.57
N ARG A 49 0.82 14.34 9.90
CA ARG A 49 -0.27 15.22 10.36
C ARG A 49 -0.89 14.74 11.67
N MET A 50 -1.18 13.44 11.78
CA MET A 50 -1.69 12.85 13.03
C MET A 50 -0.71 13.06 14.18
N TRP A 51 0.59 12.84 13.94
CA TRP A 51 1.62 13.05 14.95
C TRP A 51 1.76 14.51 15.38
N ALA A 52 1.57 15.46 14.46
CA ALA A 52 1.63 16.89 14.75
C ALA A 52 0.42 17.42 15.55
N ALA A 53 -0.70 16.69 15.56
CA ALA A 53 -1.94 17.13 16.20
C ALA A 53 -1.86 17.21 17.74
N ALA A 54 -0.83 16.64 18.37
CA ALA A 54 -0.57 16.56 19.82
C ALA A 54 -1.69 15.93 20.70
N ASP A 55 -2.88 15.66 20.15
CA ASP A 55 -3.96 14.94 20.82
C ASP A 55 -3.82 13.43 20.58
N ALA A 56 -3.25 12.75 21.57
CA ALA A 56 -3.07 11.30 21.55
C ALA A 56 -4.40 10.54 21.54
N SER A 57 -5.47 11.10 22.11
CA SER A 57 -6.78 10.45 22.18
C SER A 57 -7.42 10.33 20.81
N VAL A 58 -7.33 11.37 19.98
CA VAL A 58 -7.82 11.34 18.59
C VAL A 58 -7.04 10.33 17.75
N THR A 59 -5.72 10.27 17.95
CA THR A 59 -4.85 9.32 17.25
C THR A 59 -5.18 7.87 17.64
N LEU A 60 -5.40 7.61 18.94
CA LEU A 60 -5.75 6.28 19.45
C LEU A 60 -7.14 5.84 19.00
N ALA A 61 -8.14 6.73 19.03
CA ALA A 61 -9.51 6.43 18.60
C ALA A 61 -9.57 5.96 17.13
N ASN A 62 -8.64 6.44 16.29
CA ASN A 62 -8.56 6.09 14.87
C ASN A 62 -7.44 5.07 14.54
N ALA A 63 -6.78 4.48 15.54
CA ALA A 63 -5.61 3.65 15.33
C ALA A 63 -5.88 2.41 14.45
N SER A 64 -7.04 1.76 14.62
CA SER A 64 -7.42 0.59 13.81
C SER A 64 -7.56 0.95 12.33
N LEU A 65 -8.22 2.07 12.03
CA LEU A 65 -8.38 2.57 10.67
C LEU A 65 -7.03 2.91 10.03
N TYR A 66 -6.14 3.52 10.82
CA TYR A 66 -4.76 3.79 10.39
C TYR A 66 -3.99 2.51 10.07
N LEU A 67 -4.03 1.51 10.95
CA LEU A 67 -3.31 0.25 10.75
C LEU A 67 -3.84 -0.53 9.55
N GLU A 68 -5.15 -0.48 9.30
CA GLU A 68 -5.75 -1.06 8.10
C GLU A 68 -5.23 -0.37 6.83
N ALA A 69 -5.28 0.96 6.77
CA ALA A 69 -4.77 1.74 5.65
C ALA A 69 -3.27 1.47 5.41
N PHE A 70 -2.47 1.48 6.48
CA PHE A 70 -1.04 1.18 6.43
C PHE A 70 -0.78 -0.22 5.88
N GLY A 71 -1.51 -1.23 6.38
CA GLY A 71 -1.39 -2.61 5.95
C GLY A 71 -1.67 -2.80 4.46
N HIS A 72 -2.70 -2.14 3.92
CA HIS A 72 -3.01 -2.20 2.49
C HIS A 72 -1.89 -1.60 1.62
N VAL A 73 -1.28 -0.49 2.04
CA VAL A 73 -0.14 0.09 1.31
C VAL A 73 1.08 -0.85 1.33
N VAL A 74 1.38 -1.47 2.48
CA VAL A 74 2.44 -2.48 2.57
C VAL A 74 2.13 -3.70 1.70
N MET A 75 0.89 -4.18 1.70
CA MET A 75 0.49 -5.31 0.85
C MET A 75 0.54 -4.97 -0.64
N ALA A 76 0.20 -3.74 -1.04
CA ALA A 76 0.40 -3.28 -2.42
C ALA A 76 1.89 -3.33 -2.82
N TRP A 77 2.79 -2.93 -1.93
CA TRP A 77 4.23 -3.05 -2.17
C TRP A 77 4.69 -4.50 -2.34
N VAL A 78 4.26 -5.41 -1.45
CA VAL A 78 4.55 -6.84 -1.56
C VAL A 78 4.01 -7.43 -2.87
N TRP A 79 2.81 -7.03 -3.29
CA TRP A 79 2.24 -7.45 -4.57
C TRP A 79 3.03 -6.91 -5.76
N LEU A 80 3.53 -5.68 -5.69
CA LEU A 80 4.38 -5.12 -6.74
C LEU A 80 5.70 -5.90 -6.87
N GLU A 81 6.35 -6.25 -5.75
CA GLU A 81 7.54 -7.12 -5.75
C GLU A 81 7.26 -8.47 -6.44
N GLN A 82 6.16 -9.13 -6.04
CA GLN A 82 5.77 -10.41 -6.64
C GLN A 82 5.44 -10.27 -8.12
N ALA A 83 4.80 -9.17 -8.54
CA ALA A 83 4.45 -8.95 -9.92
C ALA A 83 5.68 -8.66 -10.80
N ILE A 84 6.68 -7.94 -10.29
CA ILE A 84 7.98 -7.75 -10.95
C ILE A 84 8.66 -9.12 -11.14
N ALA A 85 8.78 -9.90 -10.06
CA ALA A 85 9.44 -11.21 -10.11
C ALA A 85 8.72 -12.19 -11.06
N ALA A 86 7.39 -12.26 -10.99
CA ALA A 86 6.57 -13.09 -11.87
C ALA A 86 6.72 -12.66 -13.33
N ARG A 87 6.78 -11.35 -13.60
CA ARG A 87 6.97 -10.84 -14.96
C ARG A 87 8.33 -11.21 -15.53
N GLN A 88 9.38 -11.18 -14.72
CA GLN A 88 10.74 -11.54 -15.14
C GLN A 88 10.89 -13.05 -15.39
N ALA A 89 10.24 -13.89 -14.56
CA ALA A 89 10.33 -15.34 -14.67
C ALA A 89 9.45 -15.94 -15.80
N LEU A 90 8.30 -15.32 -16.10
CA LEU A 90 7.31 -15.83 -17.03
C LEU A 90 7.86 -16.20 -18.42
N PRO A 91 8.68 -15.38 -19.11
CA PRO A 91 9.21 -15.74 -20.42
C PRO A 91 10.03 -17.04 -20.42
N GLY A 92 10.80 -17.28 -19.35
CA GLY A 92 11.60 -18.49 -19.20
C GLY A 92 10.77 -19.74 -18.87
N ALA A 93 9.60 -19.58 -18.23
CA ALA A 93 8.64 -20.67 -18.06
C ALA A 93 7.97 -21.05 -19.38
N VAL A 94 7.55 -20.05 -20.15
CA VAL A 94 6.92 -20.22 -21.47
C VAL A 94 7.88 -20.91 -22.45
N ALA A 95 9.12 -20.41 -22.54
CA ALA A 95 10.11 -20.95 -23.48
C ALA A 95 10.53 -22.40 -23.18
N ALA A 96 10.38 -22.84 -21.93
CA ALA A 96 10.69 -24.19 -21.49
C ALA A 96 9.46 -25.09 -21.37
N GLU A 97 8.29 -24.63 -21.87
CA GLU A 97 7.02 -25.38 -21.85
C GLU A 97 6.60 -25.86 -20.44
N ARG A 98 7.00 -25.13 -19.39
CA ARG A 98 6.65 -25.45 -18.00
C ARG A 98 5.27 -24.87 -17.67
N MET A 99 4.23 -25.60 -18.06
CA MET A 99 2.83 -25.16 -17.97
C MET A 99 2.40 -24.74 -16.55
N ASP A 100 2.81 -25.49 -15.53
CA ASP A 100 2.46 -25.18 -14.13
C ASP A 100 3.11 -23.88 -13.65
N ASP A 101 4.39 -23.66 -13.96
CA ASP A 101 5.10 -22.41 -13.67
C ASP A 101 4.48 -21.23 -14.40
N GLU A 102 4.13 -21.40 -15.68
CA GLU A 102 3.44 -20.37 -16.46
C GLU A 102 2.12 -19.98 -15.80
N ALA A 103 1.29 -20.96 -15.44
CA ALA A 103 0.01 -20.73 -14.78
C ALA A 103 0.21 -20.01 -13.43
N PHE A 104 1.20 -20.41 -12.64
CA PHE A 104 1.55 -19.78 -11.37
C PHE A 104 1.93 -18.30 -11.53
N TYR A 105 2.83 -17.97 -12.45
CA TYR A 105 3.26 -16.58 -12.67
C TYR A 105 2.14 -15.70 -13.22
N ARG A 106 1.31 -16.24 -14.13
CA ARG A 106 0.11 -15.53 -14.60
C ARG A 106 -0.87 -15.28 -13.46
N GLY A 107 -1.06 -16.25 -12.57
CA GLY A 107 -1.88 -16.10 -11.36
C GLY A 107 -1.38 -14.98 -10.45
N LYS A 108 -0.06 -14.89 -10.23
CA LYS A 108 0.55 -13.81 -9.45
C LYS A 108 0.30 -12.43 -10.06
N LEU A 109 0.44 -12.30 -11.38
CA LEU A 109 0.16 -11.05 -12.09
C LEU A 109 -1.33 -10.66 -11.99
N ALA A 110 -2.24 -11.64 -12.11
CA ALA A 110 -3.68 -11.41 -11.97
C ALA A 110 -4.05 -10.98 -10.55
N ALA A 111 -3.50 -11.63 -9.52
CA ALA A 111 -3.74 -11.29 -8.13
C ALA A 111 -3.22 -9.89 -7.77
N ALA A 112 -2.03 -9.51 -8.25
CA ALA A 112 -1.51 -8.16 -8.11
C ALA A 112 -2.45 -7.14 -8.79
N GLY A 113 -2.88 -7.41 -10.02
CA GLY A 113 -3.83 -6.56 -10.74
C GLY A 113 -5.17 -6.40 -10.01
N TYR A 114 -5.68 -7.45 -9.39
CA TYR A 114 -6.86 -7.39 -8.52
C TYR A 114 -6.59 -6.46 -7.33
N PHE A 115 -5.50 -6.68 -6.59
CA PHE A 115 -5.20 -5.91 -5.38
C PHE A 115 -5.09 -4.41 -5.66
N PHE A 116 -4.34 -4.02 -6.70
CA PHE A 116 -4.19 -2.61 -7.08
C PHE A 116 -5.50 -1.98 -7.56
N ARG A 117 -6.39 -2.75 -8.20
CA ARG A 117 -7.64 -2.23 -8.75
C ARG A 117 -8.80 -2.22 -7.76
N TRP A 118 -8.84 -3.14 -6.81
CA TRP A 118 -9.98 -3.34 -5.91
C TRP A 118 -9.65 -3.01 -4.46
N GLU A 119 -8.48 -3.39 -3.96
CA GLU A 119 -8.15 -3.26 -2.54
C GLU A 119 -7.45 -1.93 -2.25
N LEU A 120 -6.43 -1.56 -3.02
CA LEU A 120 -5.64 -0.35 -2.77
C LEU A 120 -6.49 0.95 -2.78
N PRO A 121 -7.48 1.15 -3.68
CA PRO A 121 -8.26 2.39 -3.70
C PRO A 121 -9.07 2.64 -2.43
N ARG A 122 -9.37 1.59 -1.64
CA ARG A 122 -10.10 1.70 -0.36
C ARG A 122 -9.37 2.58 0.65
N VAL A 123 -8.04 2.60 0.57
CA VAL A 123 -7.18 3.38 1.47
C VAL A 123 -7.40 4.88 1.33
N SER A 124 -7.81 5.38 0.16
CA SER A 124 -7.98 6.82 -0.07
C SER A 124 -8.99 7.45 0.89
N ALA A 125 -10.18 6.86 1.01
CA ALA A 125 -11.21 7.36 1.92
C ALA A 125 -10.78 7.25 3.39
N GLN A 126 -10.11 6.16 3.75
CA GLN A 126 -9.58 5.97 5.12
C GLN A 126 -8.55 7.07 5.46
N LEU A 127 -7.63 7.35 4.55
CA LEU A 127 -6.62 8.41 4.72
C LEU A 127 -7.24 9.81 4.76
N ASP A 128 -8.37 10.04 4.08
CA ASP A 128 -9.09 11.32 4.16
C ASP A 128 -9.69 11.55 5.55
N PHE A 129 -10.33 10.53 6.15
CA PHE A 129 -10.83 10.60 7.53
C PHE A 129 -9.70 10.77 8.55
N LEU A 130 -8.60 10.05 8.38
CA LEU A 130 -7.44 10.18 9.25
C LEU A 130 -6.80 11.58 9.13
N ALA A 131 -6.79 12.15 7.92
CA ALA A 131 -6.30 13.50 7.70
C ALA A 131 -7.19 14.57 8.34
N SER A 132 -8.51 14.36 8.46
CA SER A 132 -9.40 15.31 9.13
C SER A 132 -9.30 15.29 10.65
N LEU A 133 -8.52 14.36 11.24
CA LEU A 133 -8.42 14.16 12.68
C LEU A 133 -9.81 13.94 13.30
N ASP A 134 -10.60 13.09 12.63
CA ASP A 134 -11.99 12.87 12.97
C ASP A 134 -12.16 12.42 14.43
N ARG A 135 -13.11 13.05 15.12
CA ARG A 135 -13.39 12.82 16.55
C ARG A 135 -14.68 12.03 16.78
N THR A 136 -15.37 11.59 15.73
CA THR A 136 -16.68 10.95 15.85
C THR A 136 -16.65 9.79 16.84
N LEU A 137 -15.63 8.92 16.77
CA LEU A 137 -15.47 7.79 17.68
C LEU A 137 -15.07 8.20 19.11
N LEU A 138 -14.39 9.34 19.26
CA LEU A 138 -13.90 9.83 20.55
C LEU A 138 -15.00 10.58 21.32
N ASP A 139 -15.87 11.29 20.61
CA ASP A 139 -16.91 12.15 21.19
C ASP A 139 -18.23 11.38 21.45
N MET A 140 -18.30 10.09 21.09
CA MET A 140 -19.40 9.19 21.48
C MET A 140 -19.51 9.07 23.00
N GLN A 141 -20.74 9.02 23.52
CA GLN A 141 -21.01 8.81 24.94
C GLN A 141 -21.76 7.51 25.14
N ASP A 142 -21.38 6.74 26.17
CA ASP A 142 -22.01 5.47 26.52
C ASP A 142 -23.52 5.61 26.70
N ALA A 143 -24.00 6.75 27.23
CA ALA A 143 -25.43 6.99 27.46
C ALA A 143 -26.27 7.16 26.18
N TRP A 144 -25.66 7.24 24.99
CA TRP A 144 -26.37 7.39 23.72
C TRP A 144 -26.68 6.06 23.02
N PHE A 145 -26.17 4.94 23.53
CA PHE A 145 -26.23 3.62 22.90
C PHE A 145 -26.76 2.53 23.85
#